data_AF-A0A1G1DBS5-F1
#
_entry.id   AF-A0A1G1DBS5-F1
#
_cell.length_a   1.000
_cell.length_b   1.000
_cell.length_c   1.000
_cell.angle_alpha   90.00
_cell.angle_beta   90.00
_cell.angle_gamma   90.00
#
_symmetry.space_group_name_H-M   'P 1'
#
loop_
_entity.id
_entity.type
_entity.pdbx_description
1 polymer ?
#
loop_
_entity_poly.entity_id
_entity_poly.type
_entity_poly.pdbx_seq_one_letter_code
_entity_poly.pdbx_strand_id
1 'polypeptide(L)' 'MSKEKIKELKKKIEALIIAIPRELEAYEFYLDLSERSDDAASKEMFIFLAKQELMHRDHLEKILNELQNKLEEELEKK' A
#
# COMPACT_ATOMS: atom_id res chain seq x y z
N MET A 1 28.11 4.86 9.33
CA MET A 1 26.73 5.40 9.26
C MET A 1 25.84 4.65 10.24
N SER A 2 24.93 5.33 10.95
CA SER A 2 24.47 4.92 12.28
C SER A 2 23.36 3.84 12.27
N LYS A 3 23.35 2.99 13.32
CA LYS A 3 22.28 2.02 13.63
C LYS A 3 20.86 2.65 13.55
N GLU A 4 20.77 3.95 13.76
CA GLU A 4 19.53 4.72 13.69
C GLU A 4 18.91 4.74 12.29
N LYS A 5 19.73 4.85 11.23
CA LYS A 5 19.21 4.86 9.84
C LYS A 5 18.56 3.52 9.47
N ILE A 6 19.19 2.41 9.86
CA ILE A 6 18.64 1.05 9.68
C ILE A 6 17.34 0.89 10.46
N LYS A 7 17.29 1.37 11.70
CA LYS A 7 16.07 1.33 12.53
C LYS A 7 14.93 2.09 11.87
N GLU A 8 15.21 3.28 11.35
CA GLU A 8 14.20 4.10 10.66
C GLU A 8 13.70 3.44 9.36
N LEU A 9 14.59 2.84 8.56
CA LEU A 9 14.19 2.09 7.36
C LEU A 9 13.28 0.91 7.70
N LYS A 10 13.62 0.13 8.72
CA LYS A 10 12.80 -0.99 9.20
C LYS A 10 11.41 -0.53 9.64
N LYS A 11 11.33 0.56 10.42
CA LYS A 11 10.07 1.12 10.88
C LYS A 11 9.17 1.56 9.72
N LYS A 12 9.74 2.18 8.68
CA LYS A 12 8.99 2.55 7.47
C LYS A 12 8.49 1.33 6.71
N ILE A 13 9.33 0.31 6.55
CA ILE A 13 8.96 -0.96 5.92
C ILE A 13 7.81 -1.64 6.69
N GLU A 14 7.89 -1.70 8.02
CA GLU A 14 6.82 -2.26 8.87
C GLU A 14 5.48 -1.54 8.65
N ALA A 15 5.50 -0.20 8.55
CA ALA A 15 4.28 0.56 8.27
C ALA A 15 3.68 0.20 6.90
N LEU A 16 4.51 -0.01 5.88
CA LEU A 16 4.05 -0.40 4.53
C LEU A 16 3.50 -1.83 4.50
N ILE A 17 4.12 -2.76 5.23
CA ILE A 17 3.62 -4.14 5.37
C ILE A 17 2.21 -4.17 5.96
N ILE A 18 1.87 -3.21 6.82
CA ILE A 18 0.52 -3.06 7.39
C ILE A 18 -0.42 -2.33 6.41
N ALA A 19 0.06 -1.32 5.69
CA ALA A 19 -0.76 -0.50 4.81
C ALA A 19 -1.18 -1.22 3.51
N ILE A 20 -0.28 -1.96 2.86
CA ILE A 20 -0.53 -2.61 1.57
C ILE A 20 -1.74 -3.58 1.62
N PRO A 21 -1.87 -4.47 2.62
CA PRO A 21 -3.06 -5.33 2.73
C PRO A 21 -4.36 -4.53 2.94
N ARG A 22 -4.31 -3.38 3.61
CA ARG A 22 -5.49 -2.53 3.83
C ARG A 22 -6.00 -1.90 2.53
N GLU A 23 -5.13 -1.58 1.59
CA GLU A 23 -5.55 -1.12 0.26
C GLU A 23 -6.29 -2.23 -0.49
N LEU A 24 -5.86 -3.50 -0.34
CA LEU A 24 -6.59 -4.63 -0.91
C LEU A 24 -7.94 -4.87 -0.24
N GLU A 25 -7.99 -4.80 1.09
CA GLU A 25 -9.26 -4.88 1.85
C GLU A 25 -10.23 -3.76 1.44
N ALA A 26 -9.74 -2.54 1.24
CA ALA A 26 -10.53 -1.40 0.78
C ALA A 26 -11.02 -1.59 -0.67
N TYR A 27 -10.17 -2.11 -1.56
CA TYR A 27 -10.56 -2.49 -2.92
C TYR A 27 -11.74 -3.48 -2.92
N GLU A 28 -11.61 -4.57 -2.17
CA GLU A 28 -12.66 -5.60 -2.06
C GLU A 28 -13.94 -5.04 -1.44
N PHE A 29 -13.81 -4.18 -0.42
CA PHE A 29 -14.93 -3.50 0.21
C PHE A 29 -15.71 -2.62 -0.78
N TYR A 30 -15.03 -1.77 -1.55
CA TYR A 30 -15.70 -0.93 -2.54
C TYR A 30 -16.27 -1.74 -3.70
N LEU A 31 -15.63 -2.84 -4.09
CA LEU A 31 -16.18 -3.72 -5.11
C LEU A 31 -17.49 -4.36 -4.64
N ASP A 32 -17.54 -4.89 -3.41
CA ASP A 32 -18.77 -5.43 -2.79
C ASP A 32 -19.87 -4.37 -2.67
N LEU A 33 -19.54 -3.13 -2.27
CA LEU A 33 -20.51 -2.03 -2.25
C LEU A 33 -21.07 -1.71 -3.65
N SER A 34 -20.23 -1.79 -4.69
CA SER A 34 -20.67 -1.56 -6.06
C SER A 34 -21.64 -2.63 -6.57
N GLU A 35 -21.48 -3.88 -6.10
CA GLU A 35 -22.36 -5.00 -6.45
C GLU A 35 -23.71 -4.91 -5.74
N ARG A 36 -23.73 -4.35 -4.52
CA ARG A 36 -24.93 -4.16 -3.70
C ARG A 36 -25.70 -2.87 -3.98
N SER A 37 -25.20 -2.01 -4.85
CA SER A 37 -25.80 -0.71 -5.14
C SER A 37 -26.79 -0.78 -6.30
N ASP A 38 -28.04 -0.37 -6.05
CA ASP A 38 -29.10 -0.26 -7.05
C ASP A 38 -29.04 1.05 -7.84
N ASP A 39 -28.35 2.06 -7.33
CA ASP A 39 -28.18 3.37 -7.98
C ASP A 39 -26.93 3.40 -8.86
N ALA A 40 -27.10 3.79 -10.12
CA ALA A 40 -26.03 3.78 -11.11
C ALA A 40 -24.87 4.71 -10.72
N ALA A 41 -25.17 5.90 -10.19
CA ALA A 41 -24.15 6.86 -9.81
C ALA A 41 -23.30 6.34 -8.63
N SER A 42 -23.95 5.76 -7.63
CA SER A 42 -23.30 5.12 -6.48
C SER A 42 -22.42 3.94 -6.90
N LYS A 43 -22.91 3.08 -7.82
CA LYS A 43 -22.14 1.98 -8.38
C LYS A 43 -20.87 2.46 -9.10
N GLU A 44 -20.99 3.48 -9.94
CA GLU A 44 -19.84 4.08 -10.64
C GLU A 44 -18.82 4.68 -9.66
N MET A 45 -19.31 5.36 -8.62
CA MET A 45 -18.45 5.92 -7.56
C MET A 45 -17.67 4.83 -6.83
N PHE A 46 -18.32 3.72 -6.44
CA PHE A 46 -17.63 2.62 -5.75
C PHE A 46 -16.61 1.91 -6.65
N ILE A 47 -16.93 1.68 -7.93
CA ILE A 47 -15.97 1.14 -8.90
C ILE A 47 -14.77 2.08 -9.06
N PHE A 48 -15.00 3.40 -9.08
CA PHE A 48 -13.93 4.39 -9.15
C PHE A 48 -13.02 4.30 -7.91
N LEU A 49 -13.60 4.26 -6.71
CA LEU A 49 -12.84 4.13 -5.46
C LEU A 49 -12.04 2.82 -5.42
N ALA A 50 -12.65 1.69 -5.76
CA ALA A 50 -11.95 0.40 -5.85
C ALA A 50 -10.70 0.52 -6.75
N LYS A 51 -10.83 1.14 -7.93
CA LYS A 51 -9.68 1.35 -8.83
C LYS A 51 -8.60 2.25 -8.23
N GLN A 52 -8.95 3.24 -7.41
CA GLN A 52 -7.97 4.07 -6.71
C GLN A 52 -7.15 3.23 -5.71
N GLU A 53 -7.79 2.34 -4.96
CA GLU A 53 -7.07 1.53 -3.97
C GLU A 53 -6.06 0.56 -4.61
N LEU A 54 -6.35 0.04 -5.82
CA LEU A 54 -5.35 -0.71 -6.59
C LEU A 54 -4.13 0.16 -6.96
N MET A 55 -4.36 1.41 -7.37
CA MET A 55 -3.27 2.35 -7.69
C MET A 55 -2.46 2.72 -6.44
N HIS A 56 -3.13 2.90 -5.28
CA HIS A 56 -2.47 3.13 -4.01
C HIS A 56 -1.61 1.93 -3.62
N ARG A 57 -2.16 0.72 -3.70
CA ARG A 57 -1.43 -0.52 -3.45
C ARG A 57 -0.17 -0.63 -4.31
N ASP A 58 -0.29 -0.45 -5.62
CA ASP A 58 0.84 -0.49 -6.56
C ASP A 58 1.92 0.55 -6.20
N HIS A 59 1.50 1.74 -5.75
CA HIS A 59 2.42 2.78 -5.33
C HIS A 59 3.15 2.41 -4.03
N LEU A 60 2.44 1.88 -3.03
CA LEU A 60 3.02 1.43 -1.77
C LEU A 60 3.98 0.25 -1.97
N GLU A 61 3.66 -0.70 -2.85
CA GLU A 61 4.54 -1.82 -3.20
C GLU A 61 5.86 -1.33 -3.84
N LYS A 62 5.80 -0.30 -4.71
CA LYS A 62 7.02 0.33 -5.26
C LYS A 62 7.88 0.96 -4.17
N ILE A 63 7.27 1.71 -3.25
CA ILE A 63 8.00 2.31 -2.13
C ILE A 63 8.61 1.23 -1.23
N LEU A 64 7.88 0.15 -0.96
CA LEU A 64 8.38 -0.97 -0.17
C LEU A 64 9.65 -1.57 -0.79
N ASN A 65 9.62 -1.87 -2.09
CA ASN A 65 10.77 -2.40 -2.82
C ASN A 65 11.97 -1.44 -2.76
N GLU A 66 11.75 -0.13 -2.98
CA GLU A 66 12.83 0.86 -2.86
C GLU A 66 13.43 0.93 -1.46
N LEU A 67 12.61 0.84 -0.41
CA LEU A 67 13.10 0.88 0.97
C LEU A 67 13.83 -0.40 1.36
N GLN A 68 13.41 -1.56 0.85
CA GLN A 68 14.09 -2.84 1.03
C GLN A 68 15.48 -2.81 0.39
N ASN A 69 15.58 -2.37 -0.87
CA ASN A 69 16.87 -2.20 -1.54
C ASN A 69 17.80 -1.25 -0.76
N LYS A 70 17.27 -0.11 -0.30
CA LYS A 70 18.04 0.84 0.54
C LYS A 70 18.48 0.21 1.86
N LEU A 71 17.65 -0.64 2.46
CA LEU A 71 18.01 -1.34 3.70
C LEU A 71 19.13 -2.35 3.47
N GLU A 72 19.07 -3.12 2.38
CA GLU A 72 20.11 -4.07 1.98
C GLU A 72 21.45 -3.37 1.76
N GLU A 73 21.47 -2.28 0.98
CA GLU A 73 22.69 -1.48 0.78
C GLU A 73 23.28 -0.94 2.10
N GLU A 74 22.45 -0.53 3.05
CA GLU A 74 22.92 -0.02 4.35
C GLU A 74 23.42 -1.14 5.27
N LEU A 75 22.97 -2.38 5.07
CA LEU A 75 23.45 -3.56 5.78
C LEU A 75 24.79 -4.05 5.22
N GLU A 76 24.99 -3.96 3.90
CA GLU A 76 26.25 -4.33 3.23
C GLU A 76 27.39 -3.33 3.46
N LYS A 77 27.07 -2.06 3.74
CA LYS A 77 28.05 -1.00 4.07
C LYS A 77 28.64 -1.12 5.49
N LYS A 78 28.23 -2.12 6.28
CA LYS A 78 28.76 -2.39 7.62
C LYS A 78 29.88 -3.42 7.58
#